data_AF-A0A956HQK2-F1
#
_entry.id   AF-A0A956HQK2-F1
#
_cell.length_a   1.000
_cell.length_b   1.000
_cell.length_c   1.000
_cell.angle_alpha   90.00
_cell.angle_beta   90.00
_cell.angle_gamma   90.00
#
_symmetry.space_group_name_H-M   'P 1'
#
loop_
_entity.id
_entity.type
_entity.pdbx_description
1 polymer ?
#
loop_
_entity_poly.entity_id
_entity_poly.type
_entity_poly.pdbx_seq_one_letter_code
_entity_poly.pdbx_strand_id
1 'polypeptide(L)'
;RSRLVVDTAATGHFLRLLEMPELLDRWIKAIFSVLLRHRHTIRAPRLSDRLIALSRGLKRLRALLRDDARARALLVTLPTEMAYAEAGDLLDACARLELSIAGVILNRGEDAALGCPMCQAIAQREQLVAQRWAGVEHRGAVGRVTRGRPPLGAAALTDLGARLLAGGRA
;
A
#
# COMPACT_ATOMS: atom_id res chain seq x y z
N ARG A 1 16.45 14.68 -6.98
CA ARG A 1 16.22 13.36 -6.32
C ARG A 1 15.10 12.67 -7.08
N SER A 2 15.32 11.46 -7.58
CA SER A 2 14.31 10.68 -8.30
C SER A 2 13.34 10.05 -7.29
N ARG A 3 12.02 10.16 -7.51
CA ARG A 3 10.98 9.47 -6.73
C ARG A 3 10.38 8.37 -7.61
N LEU A 4 10.13 7.22 -7.02
CA LEU A 4 9.44 6.10 -7.68
C LEU A 4 8.06 5.95 -7.04
N VAL A 5 7.01 5.92 -7.85
CA VAL A 5 5.66 5.59 -7.43
C VAL A 5 5.34 4.21 -7.99
N VAL A 6 4.91 3.30 -7.12
CA VAL A 6 4.55 1.93 -7.50
C VAL A 6 3.05 1.79 -7.33
N ASP A 7 2.34 1.66 -8.45
CA ASP A 7 0.92 1.33 -8.46
C ASP A 7 0.76 -0.18 -8.27
N THR A 8 0.21 -0.57 -7.11
CA THR A 8 0.07 -1.98 -6.73
C THR A 8 -1.27 -2.51 -7.20
N ALA A 9 -1.31 -3.77 -7.65
CA ALA A 9 -2.58 -4.42 -7.94
C ALA A 9 -3.51 -4.38 -6.71
N ALA A 10 -4.81 -4.15 -6.93
CA ALA A 10 -5.84 -4.00 -5.88
C ALA A 10 -6.02 -5.23 -4.96
N THR A 11 -5.33 -6.33 -5.25
CA THR A 11 -5.43 -7.59 -4.49
C THR A 11 -4.38 -7.67 -3.38
N GLY A 12 -4.69 -8.38 -2.29
CA GLY A 12 -3.75 -8.72 -1.21
C GLY A 12 -2.47 -9.49 -1.60
N HIS A 13 -2.15 -9.63 -2.90
CA HIS A 13 -0.86 -10.12 -3.36
C HIS A 13 0.29 -9.17 -3.03
N PHE A 14 0.05 -7.85 -2.99
CA PHE A 14 1.06 -6.91 -2.49
C PHE A 14 1.35 -7.18 -1.00
N LEU A 15 0.30 -7.47 -0.22
CA LEU A 15 0.41 -7.88 1.19
C LEU A 15 1.17 -9.19 1.36
N ARG A 16 0.86 -10.19 0.54
CA ARG A 16 1.61 -11.45 0.55
C ARG A 16 3.08 -11.21 0.24
N LEU A 17 3.41 -10.43 -0.80
CA LEU A 17 4.80 -10.07 -1.12
C LEU A 17 5.51 -9.39 0.05
N LEU A 18 4.77 -8.53 0.76
CA LEU A 18 5.20 -7.79 1.93
C LEU A 18 5.41 -8.70 3.17
N GLU A 19 4.58 -9.73 3.37
CA GLU A 19 4.65 -10.71 4.48
C GLU A 19 5.57 -11.92 4.22
N MET A 20 5.80 -12.19 2.94
CA MET A 20 6.72 -13.23 2.46
C MET A 20 8.18 -13.12 2.95
N PRO A 21 8.75 -11.99 3.41
CA PRO A 21 10.16 -11.91 3.76
C PRO A 21 10.58 -12.82 4.92
N GLU A 22 9.77 -12.94 5.99
CA GLU A 22 10.10 -13.89 7.06
C GLU A 22 10.03 -15.33 6.58
N LEU A 23 9.03 -15.65 5.76
CA LEU A 23 8.82 -16.99 5.23
C LEU A 23 9.97 -17.38 4.27
N LEU A 24 10.31 -16.49 3.33
CA LEU A 24 11.44 -16.67 2.40
C LEU A 24 12.76 -16.79 3.13
N ASP A 25 13.03 -16.00 4.17
CA ASP A 25 14.28 -16.14 4.93
C ASP A 25 14.40 -17.51 5.59
N ARG A 26 13.29 -18.04 6.17
CA ARG A 26 13.25 -19.41 6.70
C ARG A 26 13.48 -20.47 5.63
N TRP A 27 12.79 -20.37 4.49
CA TRP A 27 12.96 -21.31 3.38
C TRP A 27 14.37 -21.28 2.80
N ILE A 28 14.94 -20.10 2.58
CA ILE A 28 16.30 -19.93 2.07
C ILE A 28 17.29 -20.58 3.04
N LYS A 29 17.16 -20.34 4.36
CA LYS A 29 17.99 -20.99 5.39
C LYS A 29 17.86 -22.52 5.35
N ALA A 30 16.65 -23.04 5.19
CA ALA A 30 16.41 -24.49 5.10
C ALA A 30 17.10 -25.11 3.87
N ILE A 31 16.93 -24.49 2.69
CA ILE A 31 17.59 -24.93 1.45
C ILE A 31 19.11 -24.88 1.60
N PHE A 32 19.65 -23.80 2.19
CA PHE A 32 21.09 -23.71 2.48
C PHE A 32 21.57 -24.82 3.40
N SER A 33 20.82 -25.16 4.44
CA SER A 33 21.18 -26.24 5.37
C SER A 33 21.32 -27.59 4.65
N VAL A 34 20.39 -27.90 3.73
CA VAL A 34 20.44 -29.12 2.90
C VAL A 34 21.64 -29.09 1.96
N LEU A 35 21.85 -27.99 1.23
CA LEU A 35 22.97 -27.86 0.29
C LEU A 35 24.33 -27.98 1.01
N LEU A 36 24.46 -27.41 2.20
CA LEU A 36 25.69 -27.49 3.01
C LEU A 36 25.92 -28.89 3.58
N ARG A 37 24.86 -29.55 4.07
CA ARG A 37 24.93 -30.93 4.59
C ARG A 37 25.35 -31.92 3.52
N HIS A 38 24.87 -31.73 2.29
CA HIS A 38 25.16 -32.62 1.15
C HIS A 38 26.21 -32.05 0.19
N ARG A 39 27.07 -31.12 0.63
CA ARG A 39 28.06 -30.44 -0.23
C ARG A 39 29.02 -31.37 -0.98
N HIS A 40 29.20 -32.59 -0.51
CA HIS A 40 30.05 -33.62 -1.12
C HIS A 40 29.33 -34.39 -2.24
N THR A 41 27.99 -34.40 -2.24
CA THR A 41 27.14 -35.15 -3.18
C THR A 41 26.42 -34.21 -4.15
N ILE A 42 26.01 -33.02 -3.69
CA ILE A 42 25.29 -32.00 -4.45
C ILE A 42 26.20 -30.79 -4.62
N ARG A 43 26.68 -30.57 -5.85
CA ARG A 43 27.44 -29.36 -6.23
C ARG A 43 26.56 -28.43 -7.06
N ALA A 44 25.98 -27.41 -6.40
CA ALA A 44 25.13 -26.42 -7.05
C ALA A 44 25.58 -24.97 -6.73
N PRO A 45 26.83 -24.57 -7.05
CA PRO A 45 27.37 -23.25 -6.68
C PRO A 45 26.53 -22.10 -7.21
N ARG A 46 26.06 -22.18 -8.47
CA ARG A 46 25.18 -21.15 -9.07
C ARG A 46 23.84 -21.00 -8.33
N LEU A 47 23.29 -22.08 -7.79
CA LEU A 47 22.05 -22.03 -7.01
C LEU A 47 22.30 -21.36 -5.67
N SER A 48 23.38 -21.75 -4.97
CA SER A 48 23.81 -21.11 -3.73
C SER A 48 23.99 -19.61 -3.92
N ASP A 49 24.72 -19.18 -4.95
CA ASP A 49 24.95 -17.75 -5.21
C ASP A 49 23.65 -16.98 -5.45
N ARG A 50 22.70 -17.56 -6.20
CA ARG A 50 21.38 -16.97 -6.42
C ARG A 50 20.58 -16.84 -5.12
N LEU A 51 20.61 -17.85 -4.26
CA LEU A 51 19.93 -17.83 -2.96
C LEU A 51 20.54 -16.77 -2.03
N ILE A 52 21.88 -16.60 -2.02
CA ILE A 52 22.55 -15.51 -1.29
C ILE A 52 22.08 -14.15 -1.84
N ALA A 53 22.09 -13.98 -3.16
CA ALA A 53 21.69 -12.73 -3.80
C ALA A 53 20.22 -12.37 -3.48
N LEU A 54 19.32 -13.35 -3.53
CA LEU A 54 17.92 -13.19 -3.16
C LEU A 54 17.75 -12.79 -1.69
N SER A 55 18.41 -13.49 -0.76
CA SER A 55 18.38 -13.14 0.67
C SER A 55 18.88 -11.72 0.93
N ARG A 56 19.99 -11.32 0.28
CA ARG A 56 20.52 -9.95 0.38
C ARG A 56 19.55 -8.92 -0.20
N GLY A 57 18.92 -9.22 -1.34
CA GLY A 57 17.91 -8.35 -1.96
C GLY A 57 16.71 -8.12 -1.05
N LEU A 58 16.20 -9.19 -0.45
CA LEU A 58 15.07 -9.15 0.47
C LEU A 58 15.37 -8.33 1.73
N LYS A 59 16.57 -8.49 2.32
CA LYS A 59 17.01 -7.68 3.45
C LYS A 59 17.10 -6.19 3.11
N ARG A 60 17.63 -5.85 1.93
CA ARG A 60 17.68 -4.45 1.46
C ARG A 60 16.29 -3.88 1.23
N LEU A 61 15.37 -4.66 0.66
CA LEU A 61 14.00 -4.23 0.46
C LEU A 61 13.31 -3.96 1.79
N ARG A 62 13.42 -4.87 2.77
CA ARG A 62 12.89 -4.64 4.12
C ARG A 62 13.45 -3.37 4.76
N ALA A 63 14.76 -3.18 4.70
CA ALA A 63 15.40 -1.98 5.25
C ALA A 63 14.91 -0.69 4.55
N LEU A 64 14.67 -0.74 3.24
CA LEU A 64 14.11 0.38 2.48
C LEU A 64 12.67 0.69 2.91
N LEU A 65 11.82 -0.34 3.02
CA LEU A 65 10.40 -0.17 3.36
C LEU A 65 10.18 0.36 4.78
N ARG A 66 11.10 0.04 5.70
CA ARG A 66 11.09 0.54 7.09
C ARG A 66 11.57 1.96 7.26
N ASP A 67 12.32 2.48 6.29
CA ASP A 67 12.89 3.81 6.36
C ASP A 67 11.83 4.84 5.93
N ASP A 68 11.22 5.50 6.92
CA ASP A 68 10.16 6.50 6.73
C ASP A 68 10.59 7.68 5.83
N ALA A 69 11.90 7.99 5.76
CA ALA A 69 12.39 9.04 4.88
C ALA A 69 12.50 8.60 3.40
N ARG A 70 12.42 7.29 3.14
CA ARG A 70 12.66 6.69 1.81
C ARG A 70 11.46 5.97 1.23
N ALA A 71 10.61 5.37 2.06
CA ALA A 71 9.45 4.61 1.61
C ALA A 71 8.24 4.84 2.52
N ARG A 72 7.09 5.05 1.90
CA ARG A 72 5.78 5.15 2.58
C ARG A 72 4.70 4.59 1.67
N ALA A 73 3.62 4.10 2.25
CA ALA A 73 2.43 3.68 1.50
C ALA A 73 1.40 4.81 1.43
N LEU A 74 0.78 5.00 0.27
CA LEU A 74 -0.39 5.85 0.12
C LEU A 74 -1.61 4.95 -0.03
N LEU A 75 -2.53 5.01 0.92
CA LEU A 75 -3.72 4.18 0.90
C LEU A 75 -4.80 4.84 0.03
N VAL A 76 -5.37 4.10 -0.91
CA VAL A 76 -6.51 4.54 -1.72
C VAL A 76 -7.66 3.55 -1.50
N THR A 77 -8.80 4.05 -1.04
CA THR A 77 -9.96 3.21 -0.66
C THR A 77 -11.27 3.92 -0.94
N LEU A 78 -12.39 3.21 -0.84
CA LEU A 78 -13.73 3.81 -0.93
C LEU A 78 -14.21 4.22 0.47
N PRO A 79 -15.05 5.26 0.59
CA PRO A 79 -15.63 5.66 1.87
C PRO A 79 -16.82 4.75 2.29
N THR A 80 -16.66 3.43 2.19
CA THR A 80 -17.69 2.44 2.55
C THR A 80 -17.22 1.54 3.69
N GLU A 81 -18.16 1.01 4.48
CA GLU A 81 -17.87 0.10 5.59
C GLU A 81 -17.07 -1.14 5.15
N MET A 82 -17.46 -1.73 4.02
CA MET A 82 -16.77 -2.90 3.46
C MET A 82 -15.32 -2.59 3.10
N ALA A 83 -15.05 -1.45 2.45
CA ALA A 83 -13.70 -1.06 2.06
C ALA A 83 -12.84 -0.65 3.26
N TYR A 84 -13.45 -0.11 4.32
CA TYR A 84 -12.77 0.13 5.60
C TYR A 84 -12.35 -1.19 6.26
N ALA A 85 -13.25 -2.18 6.31
CA ALA A 85 -12.94 -3.49 6.87
C ALA A 85 -11.84 -4.22 6.07
N GLU A 86 -11.91 -4.21 4.74
CA GLU A 86 -10.91 -4.83 3.87
C GLU A 86 -9.52 -4.17 4.01
N ALA A 87 -9.48 -2.86 4.22
CA ALA A 87 -8.22 -2.16 4.43
C ALA A 87 -7.53 -2.52 5.75
N GLY A 88 -8.23 -3.14 6.71
CA GLY A 88 -7.65 -3.61 7.98
C GLY A 88 -6.46 -4.54 7.77
N ASP A 89 -6.61 -5.56 6.90
CA ASP A 89 -5.53 -6.51 6.58
C ASP A 89 -4.29 -5.79 6.01
N LEU A 90 -4.50 -4.73 5.22
CA LEU A 90 -3.43 -3.93 4.65
C LEU A 90 -2.69 -3.11 5.70
N LEU A 91 -3.44 -2.46 6.58
CA LEU A 91 -2.87 -1.68 7.69
C LEU A 91 -2.05 -2.57 8.62
N ASP A 92 -2.56 -3.75 8.96
CA ASP A 92 -1.88 -4.71 9.82
C ASP A 92 -0.56 -5.21 9.21
N ALA A 93 -0.53 -5.48 7.90
CA ALA A 93 0.71 -5.87 7.23
C ALA A 93 1.71 -4.72 7.14
N CYS A 94 1.25 -3.49 6.88
CA CYS A 94 2.09 -2.30 6.92
C CYS A 94 2.72 -2.12 8.31
N ALA A 95 1.93 -2.30 9.38
CA ALA A 95 2.40 -2.22 10.75
C ALA A 95 3.47 -3.29 11.06
N ARG A 96 3.24 -4.56 10.67
CA ARG A 96 4.23 -5.64 10.85
C ARG A 96 5.56 -5.37 10.14
N LEU A 97 5.51 -4.65 9.03
CA LEU A 97 6.70 -4.30 8.25
C LEU A 97 7.30 -2.96 8.62
N GLU A 98 6.69 -2.26 9.58
CA GLU A 98 7.04 -0.90 9.98
C GLU A 98 7.06 0.05 8.75
N LEU A 99 6.17 -0.20 7.78
CA LEU A 99 5.99 0.66 6.60
C LEU A 99 5.01 1.77 6.95
N SER A 100 5.49 3.01 6.98
CA SER A 100 4.68 4.16 7.37
C SER A 100 3.64 4.51 6.30
N ILE A 101 2.44 4.90 6.75
CA ILE A 101 1.37 5.39 5.87
C ILE A 101 1.56 6.91 5.64
N ALA A 102 1.76 7.31 4.39
CA ALA A 102 1.88 8.71 3.98
C ALA A 102 0.55 9.46 4.10
N GLY A 103 -0.57 8.79 3.89
CA GLY A 103 -1.91 9.37 3.91
C GLY A 103 -2.94 8.42 3.33
N VAL A 104 -4.20 8.86 3.34
CA VAL A 104 -5.34 8.08 2.84
C VAL A 104 -6.10 8.92 1.81
N ILE A 105 -6.54 8.29 0.72
CA ILE A 105 -7.42 8.88 -0.28
C ILE A 105 -8.73 8.11 -0.27
N LEU A 106 -9.80 8.80 0.09
CA LEU A 106 -11.17 8.31 -0.02
C LEU A 106 -11.68 8.62 -1.42
N ASN A 107 -11.60 7.64 -2.30
CA ASN A 107 -11.93 7.76 -3.70
C ASN A 107 -13.42 7.52 -3.95
N ARG A 108 -13.95 8.18 -4.99
CA ARG A 108 -15.34 8.04 -5.47
C ARG A 108 -16.42 8.29 -4.41
N GLY A 109 -16.17 9.20 -3.47
CA GLY A 109 -17.17 9.63 -2.50
C GLY A 109 -18.29 10.44 -3.14
N GLU A 110 -19.49 10.36 -2.61
CA GLU A 110 -20.64 11.13 -3.06
C GLU A 110 -20.47 12.62 -2.74
N ASP A 111 -20.95 13.47 -3.64
CA ASP A 111 -20.93 14.92 -3.43
C ASP A 111 -22.23 15.39 -2.76
N ALA A 112 -22.11 15.83 -1.51
CA ALA A 112 -23.24 16.37 -0.75
C ALA A 112 -23.82 17.65 -1.39
N ALA A 113 -23.07 18.34 -2.26
CA ALA A 113 -23.51 19.55 -2.94
C ALA A 113 -24.54 19.29 -4.06
N LEU A 114 -24.72 18.04 -4.49
CA LEU A 114 -25.68 17.65 -5.55
C LEU A 114 -27.15 17.88 -5.18
N GLY A 115 -27.46 18.16 -3.90
CA GLY A 115 -28.80 18.58 -3.45
C GLY A 115 -29.91 17.51 -3.48
N CYS A 116 -29.66 16.34 -4.06
CA CYS A 116 -30.59 15.20 -4.05
C CYS A 116 -30.64 14.51 -2.66
N PRO A 117 -31.83 14.18 -2.12
CA PRO A 117 -31.96 13.51 -0.80
C PRO A 117 -31.17 12.20 -0.68
N MET A 118 -31.13 11.41 -1.75
CA MET A 118 -30.36 10.16 -1.78
C MET A 118 -28.86 10.43 -1.71
N CYS A 119 -28.35 11.39 -2.49
CA CYS A 119 -26.94 11.78 -2.48
C CYS A 119 -26.51 12.31 -1.11
N GLN A 120 -27.36 13.11 -0.47
CA GLN A 120 -27.11 13.59 0.90
C GLN A 120 -27.05 12.44 1.90
N ALA A 121 -27.98 11.48 1.83
CA ALA A 121 -27.98 10.32 2.71
C ALA A 121 -26.74 9.42 2.51
N ILE A 122 -26.28 9.24 1.27
CA ILE A 122 -25.04 8.51 0.95
C ILE A 122 -23.84 9.28 1.51
N ALA A 123 -23.70 10.58 1.21
CA ALA A 123 -22.59 11.40 1.68
C ALA A 123 -22.50 11.46 3.21
N GLN A 124 -23.63 11.46 3.92
CA GLN A 124 -23.67 11.37 5.38
C GLN A 124 -23.11 10.04 5.88
N ARG A 125 -23.51 8.90 5.30
CA ARG A 125 -22.97 7.58 5.66
C ARG A 125 -21.47 7.49 5.37
N GLU A 126 -21.04 7.96 4.22
CA GLU A 126 -19.63 8.02 3.84
C GLU A 126 -18.81 8.91 4.78
N GLN A 127 -19.40 10.00 5.29
CA GLN A 127 -18.75 10.87 6.26
C GLN A 127 -18.49 10.17 7.60
N LEU A 128 -19.41 9.31 8.06
CA LEU A 128 -19.21 8.51 9.27
C LEU A 128 -18.05 7.54 9.11
N VAL A 129 -17.92 6.89 7.95
CA VAL A 129 -16.77 6.02 7.64
C VAL A 129 -15.48 6.85 7.53
N ALA A 130 -15.54 8.01 6.88
CA ALA A 130 -14.40 8.91 6.73
C ALA A 130 -13.81 9.37 8.07
N GLN A 131 -14.65 9.60 9.09
CA GLN A 131 -14.21 9.97 10.43
C GLN A 131 -13.39 8.88 11.12
N ARG A 132 -13.63 7.59 10.81
CA ARG A 132 -12.84 6.49 11.39
C ARG A 132 -11.39 6.48 10.90
N TRP A 133 -11.15 6.97 9.68
CA TRP A 133 -9.81 7.10 9.13
C TRP A 133 -8.93 8.09 9.91
N ALA A 134 -9.52 9.02 10.68
CA ALA A 134 -8.77 9.89 11.59
C ALA A 134 -8.12 9.13 12.77
N GLY A 135 -8.60 7.92 13.08
CA GLY A 135 -8.01 7.04 14.09
C GLY A 135 -6.86 6.16 13.56
N VAL A 136 -6.60 6.18 12.26
CA VAL A 136 -5.50 5.43 11.64
C VAL A 136 -4.25 6.30 11.65
N GLU A 137 -3.13 5.76 12.13
CA GLU A 137 -1.86 6.50 12.13
C GLU A 137 -1.35 6.73 10.69
N HIS A 138 -1.27 7.99 10.29
CA HIS A 138 -0.70 8.40 9.01
C HIS A 138 -0.05 9.79 9.11
N ARG A 139 0.91 10.08 8.22
CA ARG A 139 1.70 11.34 8.26
C ARG A 139 1.03 12.53 7.57
N GLY A 140 0.13 12.28 6.63
CA GLY A 140 -0.48 13.29 5.76
C GLY A 140 -1.97 13.50 6.03
N ALA A 141 -2.66 14.20 5.14
CA ALA A 141 -4.10 14.40 5.22
C ALA A 141 -4.89 13.22 4.63
N VAL A 142 -6.16 13.13 5.01
CA VAL A 142 -7.14 12.29 4.30
C VAL A 142 -7.71 13.10 3.13
N GLY A 143 -7.29 12.76 1.92
CA GLY A 143 -7.83 13.34 0.69
C GLY A 143 -9.17 12.70 0.32
N ARG A 144 -10.04 13.46 -0.37
CA ARG A 144 -11.29 12.92 -0.92
C ARG A 144 -11.39 13.23 -2.41
N VAL A 145 -11.73 12.22 -3.19
CA VAL A 145 -12.10 12.36 -4.60
C VAL A 145 -13.58 12.08 -4.72
N THR A 146 -14.33 13.04 -5.25
CA THR A 146 -15.76 12.91 -5.50
C THR A 146 -16.05 12.04 -6.72
N ARG A 147 -17.19 11.36 -6.69
CA ARG A 147 -17.69 10.57 -7.81
C ARG A 147 -18.06 11.51 -8.96
N GLY A 148 -17.46 11.27 -10.12
CA GLY A 148 -17.71 12.07 -11.30
C GLY A 148 -17.20 11.40 -12.57
N ARG A 149 -17.00 12.21 -13.61
CA ARG A 149 -16.39 11.75 -14.86
C ARG A 149 -14.94 11.35 -14.60
N PRO A 150 -14.43 10.27 -15.23
CA PRO A 150 -13.03 9.91 -15.12
C PRO A 150 -12.12 11.07 -15.59
N PRO A 151 -11.03 11.38 -14.87
CA PRO A 151 -10.05 12.37 -15.32
C PRO A 151 -9.27 11.77 -16.49
N LEU A 152 -9.60 12.22 -17.71
CA LEU A 152 -8.95 11.75 -18.93
C LEU A 152 -7.91 12.76 -19.42
N GLY A 153 -6.71 12.28 -19.74
CA GLY A 153 -5.61 13.09 -20.25
C GLY A 153 -4.77 13.76 -19.17
N ALA A 154 -3.55 14.18 -19.56
CA ALA A 154 -2.55 14.70 -18.64
C ALA A 154 -3.00 15.96 -17.87
N ALA A 155 -3.74 16.85 -18.52
CA ALA A 155 -4.24 18.08 -17.90
C ALA A 155 -5.24 17.79 -16.76
N ALA A 156 -6.23 16.92 -17.01
CA ALA A 156 -7.22 16.56 -15.99
C ALA A 156 -6.59 15.82 -14.80
N LEU A 157 -5.61 14.94 -15.07
CA LEU A 157 -4.85 14.25 -14.02
C LEU A 157 -3.98 15.22 -13.21
N THR A 158 -3.39 16.22 -13.87
CA THR A 158 -2.58 17.26 -13.20
C THR A 158 -3.44 18.12 -12.28
N ASP A 159 -4.62 18.55 -12.75
CA ASP A 159 -5.57 19.31 -11.95
C ASP A 159 -6.06 18.51 -10.73
N LEU A 160 -6.48 17.26 -10.94
CA LEU A 160 -6.86 16.36 -9.84
C LEU A 160 -5.73 16.19 -8.82
N GLY A 161 -4.50 15.96 -9.30
CA GLY A 161 -3.32 15.82 -8.45
C GLY A 161 -3.04 17.09 -7.63
N ALA A 162 -3.16 18.27 -8.24
CA ALA A 162 -2.97 19.54 -7.55
C ALA A 162 -4.01 19.75 -6.44
N ARG A 163 -5.29 19.43 -6.69
CA ARG A 163 -6.36 19.51 -5.67
C ARG A 163 -6.11 18.57 -4.50
N LEU A 164 -5.69 17.34 -4.77
CA LEU A 164 -5.37 16.35 -3.73
C LEU A 164 -4.16 16.76 -2.88
N LEU A 165 -3.11 17.31 -3.49
CA LEU A 165 -1.90 17.76 -2.79
C LEU A 165 -2.14 19.04 -1.96
N ALA A 166 -3.08 19.88 -2.37
CA ALA A 166 -3.47 21.09 -1.63
C ALA A 166 -4.34 20.79 -0.38
N GLY A 167 -4.69 19.53 -0.10
CA GLY A 167 -5.58 19.14 0.99
C GLY A 167 -7.05 19.48 0.74
N GLY A 168 -7.44 19.75 -0.51
CA GLY A 168 -8.81 20.08 -0.91
C GLY A 168 -9.69 18.86 -1.17
N ARG A 169 -11.01 19.07 -1.16
CA ARG A 169 -11.98 18.12 -1.77
C ARG A 169 -11.79 18.19 -3.29
N ALA A 170 -11.52 17.06 -3.93
CA ALA A 170 -11.18 16.98 -5.35
C ALA A 170 -12.21 16.21 -6.18
#